data_AF-A0A967KC00-F1
#
_entry.id   AF-A0A967KC00-F1
#
_cell.length_a   1.000
_cell.length_b   1.000
_cell.length_c   1.000
_cell.angle_alpha   90.00
_cell.angle_beta   90.00
_cell.angle_gamma   90.00
#
_symmetry.space_group_name_H-M   'P 1'
#
loop_
_entity.id
_entity.type
_entity.pdbx_description
1 polymer ?
#
loop_
_entity_poly.entity_id
_entity_poly.type
_entity_poly.pdbx_seq_one_letter_code
_entity_poly.pdbx_strand_id
1 'polypeptide(L)' 'MRKIAIIGIGQTPVSEHWDSSLLELAGSAVFAALEDANRESVEALYAGNMLSGQLDKQEHLGTLIADWIGLRG' A
#
# COMPACT_ATOMS: atom_id res chain seq x y z
N MET A 1 6.50 18.02 20.61
CA MET A 1 6.13 17.51 19.27
C MET A 1 7.40 17.14 18.52
N ARG A 2 7.44 15.96 17.88
CA ARG A 2 8.57 15.54 17.05
C ARG A 2 8.45 16.15 15.65
N LYS A 3 9.58 16.51 15.03
CA LYS A 3 9.62 16.89 13.62
C LYS A 3 9.34 15.66 12.75
N ILE A 4 8.60 15.85 11.66
CA ILE A 4 8.20 14.81 10.71
C ILE A 4 8.71 15.21 9.32
N ALA A 5 9.11 14.23 8.53
CA ALA A 5 9.51 14.39 7.14
C ALA A 5 8.92 13.25 6.31
N ILE A 6 8.68 13.52 5.03
CA ILE A 6 8.37 12.50 4.02
C ILE A 6 9.71 12.12 3.39
N ILE A 7 10.03 10.83 3.39
CA ILE A 7 11.33 10.32 2.90
C ILE A 7 11.22 9.50 1.61
N GLY A 8 10.01 9.15 1.17
CA GLY A 8 9.80 8.50 -0.11
C GLY A 8 8.34 8.49 -0.54
N ILE A 9 8.11 8.26 -1.83
CA ILE A 9 6.78 8.19 -2.46
C ILE A 9 6.72 7.07 -3.50
N GLY A 10 5.56 6.42 -3.59
CA GLY A 10 5.27 5.42 -4.61
C GLY A 10 3.81 5.52 -5.03
N GLN A 11 3.55 5.30 -6.32
CA GLN A 11 2.22 5.42 -6.90
C GLN A 11 2.06 4.50 -8.10
N THR A 12 0.85 3.99 -8.29
CA THR A 12 0.41 3.38 -9.55
C THR A 12 -0.27 4.45 -10.41
N PRO A 13 -0.12 4.44 -11.74
CA PRO A 13 -0.85 5.34 -12.62
C PRO A 13 -2.37 5.25 -12.40
N VAL A 14 -3.08 6.36 -12.57
CA VAL A 14 -4.54 6.35 -12.57
C VAL A 14 -5.01 5.89 -13.95
N SER A 15 -5.48 4.66 -14.03
CA SER A 15 -5.97 4.07 -15.27
C SER A 15 -6.88 2.88 -14.98
N GLU A 16 -7.39 2.28 -16.03
CA GLU A 16 -8.14 1.04 -15.97
C GLU A 16 -7.16 -0.15 -15.93
N HIS A 17 -6.93 -0.70 -14.73
CA HIS A 17 -6.01 -1.81 -14.51
C HIS A 17 -6.73 -3.16 -14.54
N TRP A 18 -7.27 -3.54 -15.71
CA TRP A 18 -8.09 -4.75 -15.83
C TRP A 18 -7.34 -6.04 -15.53
N ASP A 19 -6.03 -6.06 -15.74
CA ASP A 19 -5.17 -7.23 -15.57
C ASP A 19 -4.47 -7.30 -14.21
N SER A 20 -4.70 -6.31 -13.34
CA SER A 20 -4.07 -6.23 -12.01
C SER A 20 -5.11 -6.26 -10.91
N SER A 21 -4.86 -7.06 -9.89
CA SER A 21 -5.64 -7.07 -8.66
C SER A 21 -5.37 -5.83 -7.80
N LEU A 22 -6.27 -5.54 -6.87
CA LEU A 22 -6.10 -4.49 -5.86
C LEU A 22 -4.80 -4.66 -5.05
N LEU A 23 -4.40 -5.90 -4.77
CA LEU A 23 -3.18 -6.20 -4.01
C LEU A 23 -1.91 -5.99 -4.81
N GLU A 24 -1.91 -6.29 -6.11
CA GLU A 24 -0.79 -5.99 -6.99
C GLU A 24 -0.59 -4.48 -7.14
N LEU A 25 -1.68 -3.71 -7.25
CA LEU A 25 -1.62 -2.26 -7.29
C LEU A 25 -1.10 -1.67 -5.98
N ALA A 26 -1.65 -2.11 -4.84
CA ALA A 26 -1.20 -1.68 -3.52
C ALA A 26 0.28 -2.04 -3.27
N GLY A 27 0.68 -3.28 -3.58
CA GLY A 27 2.06 -3.75 -3.43
C GLY A 27 3.03 -2.96 -4.30
N SER A 28 2.68 -2.69 -5.56
CA SER A 28 3.52 -1.89 -6.47
C SER A 28 3.77 -0.48 -5.93
N ALA A 29 2.72 0.18 -5.42
CA ALA A 29 2.86 1.51 -4.81
C ALA A 29 3.72 1.46 -3.53
N VAL A 30 3.54 0.45 -2.69
CA VAL A 30 4.30 0.30 -1.44
C VAL A 30 5.78 0.03 -1.71
N PHE A 31 6.11 -0.90 -2.60
CA PHE A 31 7.51 -1.23 -2.91
C PHE A 31 8.23 -0.05 -3.56
N ALA A 32 7.58 0.69 -4.46
CA ALA A 32 8.14 1.92 -5.02
C ALA A 32 8.41 2.99 -3.94
N ALA A 33 7.51 3.15 -2.96
CA ALA A 33 7.71 4.10 -1.86
C ALA A 33 8.85 3.69 -0.93
N LEU A 34 9.00 2.40 -0.66
CA LEU A 34 10.10 1.84 0.14
C LEU A 34 11.44 2.01 -0.56
N GLU A 35 11.49 1.76 -1.87
CA GLU A 35 12.68 1.95 -2.70
C GLU A 35 13.12 3.42 -2.72
N ASP A 36 12.20 4.36 -2.98
CA ASP A 36 12.49 5.80 -2.97
C ASP A 36 12.95 6.28 -1.59
N ALA A 37 12.41 5.70 -0.52
CA ALA A 37 12.82 5.95 0.86
C ALA A 37 14.14 5.27 1.26
N ASN A 38 14.72 4.42 0.40
CA ASN A 38 15.85 3.54 0.70
C ASN A 38 15.64 2.75 2.01
N ARG A 39 14.47 2.09 2.12
CA ARG A 39 14.09 1.26 3.28
C ARG A 39 13.59 -0.11 2.83
N GLU A 40 13.83 -1.10 3.67
CA GLU A 40 13.33 -2.47 3.44
C GLU A 40 11.97 -2.73 4.11
N SER A 41 11.60 -1.95 5.13
CA SER A 41 10.39 -2.16 5.93
C SER A 41 9.91 -0.90 6.66
N VAL A 42 8.69 -0.98 7.22
CA VAL A 42 8.06 0.02 8.09
C VAL A 42 7.56 -0.61 9.37
N GLU A 43 7.32 0.21 10.40
CA GLU A 43 6.77 -0.25 11.69
C GLU A 43 5.23 -0.33 11.68
N ALA A 44 4.59 0.41 10.78
CA ALA A 44 3.14 0.47 10.68
C ALA A 44 2.70 0.81 9.25
N LEU A 45 1.55 0.27 8.85
CA LEU A 45 0.88 0.57 7.60
C LEU A 45 -0.53 1.11 7.89
N TYR A 46 -0.86 2.24 7.28
CA TYR A 46 -2.18 2.85 7.35
C TYR A 46 -2.76 2.87 5.94
N ALA A 47 -3.96 2.31 5.76
CA ALA A 47 -4.63 2.23 4.46
C ALA A 47 -6.00 2.93 4.52
N GLY A 48 -6.29 3.74 3.51
CA GLY A 48 -7.61 4.33 3.28
C GLY A 48 -8.19 3.81 1.96
N ASN A 49 -9.41 3.29 2.00
CA ASN A 49 -10.12 2.80 0.82
C ASN A 49 -11.63 3.05 0.98
N MET A 50 -12.30 3.38 -0.13
CA MET A 50 -13.71 3.75 -0.14
C MET A 50 -14.66 2.62 -0.58
N LEU A 51 -14.21 1.68 -1.41
CA LEU A 51 -15.07 0.80 -2.20
C LEU A 51 -14.70 -0.69 -2.19
N SER A 52 -13.61 -1.09 -1.54
CA SER A 52 -13.14 -2.48 -1.55
C SER A 52 -14.17 -3.44 -0.93
N GLY A 53 -14.90 -3.01 0.10
CA GLY A 53 -15.99 -3.78 0.69
C GLY A 53 -17.14 -4.04 -0.30
N GLN A 54 -17.42 -3.09 -1.18
CA GLN A 54 -18.59 -3.10 -2.07
C GLN A 54 -18.26 -3.72 -3.43
N LEU A 55 -17.07 -3.42 -3.97
CA LEU A 55 -16.65 -3.87 -5.30
C LEU A 55 -15.85 -5.17 -5.23
N ASP A 56 -14.93 -5.28 -4.27
CA ASP A 56 -14.05 -6.45 -4.13
C ASP A 56 -14.52 -7.43 -3.04
N LYS A 57 -15.58 -7.08 -2.30
CA LYS A 57 -16.04 -7.82 -1.11
C LYS A 57 -14.95 -8.00 -0.05
N GLN A 58 -14.03 -7.03 0.01
CA GLN A 58 -12.87 -7.06 0.87
C GLN A 58 -12.88 -5.90 1.86
N GLU A 59 -13.13 -6.24 3.12
CA GLU A 59 -12.92 -5.34 4.26
C GLU A 59 -11.49 -5.44 4.79
N HIS A 60 -11.15 -4.70 5.85
CA HIS A 60 -9.85 -4.82 6.54
C HIS A 60 -8.63 -4.77 5.59
N LEU A 61 -8.73 -3.97 4.52
CA LEU A 61 -7.78 -3.97 3.41
C LEU A 61 -6.34 -3.70 3.85
N GLY A 62 -6.13 -2.83 4.84
CA GLY A 62 -4.79 -2.54 5.36
C GLY A 62 -4.07 -3.78 5.92
N THR A 63 -4.79 -4.64 6.64
CA THR A 63 -4.22 -5.89 7.16
C THR A 63 -3.89 -6.86 6.02
N LEU A 64 -4.77 -6.95 5.03
CA LEU A 64 -4.54 -7.81 3.86
C LEU A 64 -3.34 -7.32 3.03
N ILE A 65 -3.20 -6.02 2.83
CA ILE A 65 -2.03 -5.43 2.15
C ILE A 65 -0.76 -5.74 2.95
N ALA A 66 -0.77 -5.55 4.28
CA ALA A 66 0.38 -5.83 5.13
C ALA A 66 0.85 -7.29 5.01
N ASP A 67 -0.07 -8.25 5.04
CA ASP A 67 0.24 -9.66 4.83
C ASP A 67 0.81 -9.91 3.43
N TRP A 68 0.16 -9.37 2.39
CA TRP A 68 0.56 -9.53 0.98
C TRP A 68 1.98 -9.03 0.69
N ILE A 69 2.37 -7.87 1.23
CA ILE A 69 3.71 -7.30 1.03
C ILE A 69 4.76 -7.92 1.97
N GLY A 70 4.39 -8.90 2.80
CA GLY A 70 5.30 -9.57 3.73
C GLY A 70 5.66 -8.73 4.96
N LEU A 71 4.85 -7.73 5.32
CA LEU A 71 5.03 -6.97 6.55
C LEU A 71 4.65 -7.85 7.74
N ARG A 72 5.65 -8.29 8.49
CA ARG A 72 5.47 -9.12 9.69
C ARG A 72 5.53 -8.24 10.93
N GLY A 73 4.54 -8.41 11.82
CA GLY A 73 4.54 -7.85 13.17
C GLY A 73 5.30 -8.73 14.16
#